data_AF-A0A537BQ59-F1
#
_entry.id   AF-A0A537BQ59-F1
#
_cell.length_a   1.000
_cell.length_b   1.000
_cell.length_c   1.000
_cell.angle_alpha   90.00
_cell.angle_beta   90.00
_cell.angle_gamma   90.00
#
_symmetry.space_group_name_H-M   'P 1'
#
loop_
_entity.id
_entity.type
_entity.pdbx_description
1 polymer ?
#
loop_
_entity_poly.entity_id
_entity_poly.type
_entity_poly.pdbx_seq_one_letter_code
_entity_poly.pdbx_strand_id
1 'polypeptide(L)'
;KTPALVNLDFHVTFTPQLLRKDMDLGLDAGRRFEVPMPIAALARDLIQQMIGHGMTEQDFSTLLLMQAKASGIELKPENVPVGDGLSS
;
A
#
# COMPACT_ATOMS: atom_id res chain seq x y z
N LYS A 1 -5.67 9.25 -12.48
CA LYS A 1 -4.71 8.27 -11.95
C LYS A 1 -3.96 8.95 -10.81
N THR A 2 -3.55 8.25 -9.75
CA THR A 2 -2.75 8.87 -8.66
C THR A 2 -1.34 9.19 -9.19
N PRO A 3 -0.86 10.45 -9.15
CA PRO A 3 0.42 10.84 -9.75
C PRO A 3 1.62 10.03 -9.23
N ALA A 4 1.65 9.75 -7.92
CA ALA A 4 2.67 8.94 -7.28
C ALA A 4 2.84 7.54 -7.92
N LEU A 5 1.74 6.88 -8.26
CA LEU A 5 1.77 5.53 -8.84
C LEU A 5 2.17 5.53 -10.31
N VAL A 6 1.77 6.57 -11.06
CA VAL A 6 2.06 6.69 -12.51
C VAL A 6 3.53 7.00 -12.75
N ASN A 7 4.10 7.85 -11.90
CA ASN A 7 5.47 8.32 -12.03
C ASN A 7 6.44 7.58 -11.10
N LEU A 8 5.96 6.59 -10.34
CA LEU A 8 6.73 5.81 -9.35
C LEU A 8 7.47 6.72 -8.34
N ASP A 9 6.83 7.84 -7.98
CA ASP A 9 7.34 8.80 -7.01
C ASP A 9 6.63 8.58 -5.67
N PHE A 10 7.29 7.85 -4.79
CA PHE A 10 6.75 7.37 -3.52
C PHE A 10 7.24 8.22 -2.34
N HIS A 11 6.93 9.52 -2.36
CA HIS A 11 7.16 10.36 -1.18
C HIS A 11 6.41 9.79 0.03
N VAL A 12 7.07 9.77 1.18
CA VAL A 12 6.51 9.16 2.39
C VAL A 12 5.36 9.99 2.92
N THR A 13 4.14 9.46 2.78
CA THR A 13 2.92 10.01 3.37
C THR A 13 2.45 9.16 4.54
N PHE A 14 2.64 7.84 4.44
CA PHE A 14 2.17 6.90 5.44
C PHE A 14 3.00 5.60 5.42
N THR A 15 3.61 5.26 6.55
CA THR A 15 4.52 4.11 6.62
C THR A 15 3.76 2.78 6.77
N PRO A 16 4.35 1.66 6.31
CA PRO A 16 3.78 0.32 6.45
C PRO A 16 3.47 -0.07 7.90
N GLN A 17 4.27 0.35 8.89
CA GLN A 17 3.96 0.02 10.29
C GLN A 17 2.72 0.76 10.78
N LEU A 18 2.54 2.03 10.39
CA LEU A 18 1.34 2.81 10.74
C LEU A 18 0.10 2.22 10.08
N LEU A 19 0.19 1.86 8.81
CA LEU A 19 -0.92 1.22 8.10
C LEU A 19 -1.27 -0.14 8.69
N ARG A 20 -0.27 -1.00 9.00
CA ARG A 20 -0.51 -2.28 9.66
C ARG A 20 -1.26 -2.10 10.99
N LYS A 21 -0.85 -1.11 11.80
CA LYS A 21 -1.49 -0.81 13.08
C LYS A 21 -2.97 -0.45 12.88
N ASP A 22 -3.29 0.39 11.88
CA ASP A 22 -4.70 0.74 11.60
C ASP A 22 -5.50 -0.45 11.03
N MET A 23 -4.88 -1.29 10.20
CA MET A 23 -5.52 -2.53 9.72
C MET A 23 -5.82 -3.52 10.84
N ASP A 24 -4.89 -3.68 11.79
CA ASP A 24 -5.08 -4.55 12.96
C ASP A 24 -6.26 -4.06 13.83
N LEU A 25 -6.41 -2.73 14.01
CA LEU A 25 -7.57 -2.13 14.67
C LEU A 25 -8.88 -2.42 13.91
N GLY A 26 -8.87 -2.28 12.59
CA GLY A 26 -10.02 -2.58 11.74
C GLY A 26 -10.42 -4.05 11.83
N LEU A 27 -9.47 -4.97 11.69
CA LEU A 27 -9.69 -6.42 11.76
C LEU A 27 -10.23 -6.87 13.12
N ASP A 28 -9.76 -6.27 14.21
CA ASP A 28 -10.28 -6.53 15.55
C ASP A 28 -11.75 -6.07 15.68
N ALA A 29 -12.07 -4.89 15.16
CA ALA A 29 -13.46 -4.42 15.11
C ALA A 29 -14.35 -5.36 14.27
N GLY A 30 -13.88 -5.81 13.11
CA GLY A 30 -14.61 -6.78 12.28
C GLY A 30 -14.89 -8.09 13.01
N ARG A 31 -13.90 -8.61 13.75
CA ARG A 31 -14.08 -9.80 14.60
C ARG A 31 -15.15 -9.56 15.68
N ARG A 32 -15.11 -8.42 16.36
CA ARG A 32 -16.05 -8.06 17.42
C ARG A 32 -17.50 -7.98 16.95
N PHE A 33 -17.72 -7.52 15.72
CA PHE A 33 -19.06 -7.38 15.13
C PHE A 33 -19.42 -8.53 14.19
N GLU A 34 -18.65 -9.62 14.18
CA GLU A 34 -18.86 -10.79 13.32
C GLU A 34 -18.95 -10.45 11.82
N VAL A 35 -18.21 -9.42 11.38
CA VAL A 35 -18.13 -9.02 9.98
C VAL A 35 -16.93 -9.72 9.32
N PRO A 36 -17.13 -10.64 8.36
CA PRO A 36 -16.03 -11.30 7.67
C PRO A 36 -15.29 -10.32 6.76
N MET A 37 -13.97 -10.18 6.95
CA MET A 37 -13.13 -9.28 6.16
C MET A 37 -11.92 -9.99 5.52
N PRO A 38 -12.13 -11.02 4.69
CA PRO A 38 -11.05 -11.83 4.13
C PRO A 38 -10.07 -11.03 3.26
N ILE A 39 -10.58 -10.07 2.48
CA ILE A 39 -9.73 -9.24 1.61
C ILE A 39 -8.87 -8.28 2.44
N ALA A 40 -9.42 -7.69 3.51
CA ALA A 40 -8.65 -6.84 4.40
C ALA A 40 -7.57 -7.63 5.15
N ALA A 41 -7.87 -8.87 5.57
CA ALA A 41 -6.90 -9.75 6.20
C ALA A 41 -5.72 -10.08 5.25
N LEU A 42 -6.02 -10.44 4.00
CA LEU A 42 -5.00 -10.68 2.98
C LEU A 42 -4.16 -9.42 2.70
N ALA A 43 -4.79 -8.26 2.58
CA ALA A 43 -4.07 -7.01 2.39
C ALA A 43 -3.16 -6.68 3.58
N ARG A 44 -3.58 -6.95 4.82
CA ARG A 44 -2.76 -6.79 6.03
C ARG A 44 -1.52 -7.68 5.98
N ASP A 45 -1.67 -8.92 5.50
CA ASP A 45 -0.55 -9.84 5.35
C ASP A 45 0.46 -9.37 4.29
N LEU A 46 0.00 -8.76 3.20
CA LEU A 46 0.89 -8.13 2.21
C LEU A 46 1.67 -6.94 2.82
N ILE A 47 1.04 -6.12 3.65
CA ILE A 47 1.75 -5.06 4.40
C ILE A 47 2.76 -5.66 5.39
N GLN A 48 2.43 -6.78 6.03
CA GLN A 48 3.38 -7.46 6.90
C GLN A 48 4.56 -8.07 6.14
N GLN A 49 4.35 -8.59 4.93
CA GLN A 49 5.42 -9.06 4.06
C GLN A 49 6.34 -7.92 3.65
N MET A 50 5.79 -6.76 3.30
CA MET A 50 6.57 -5.57 3.01
C MET A 50 7.50 -5.19 4.17
N ILE A 51 6.98 -5.17 5.40
CA ILE A 51 7.80 -4.94 6.60
C ILE A 51 8.90 -6.00 6.72
N GLY A 52 8.58 -7.28 6.45
CA GLY A 52 9.54 -8.38 6.44
C GLY A 52 10.66 -8.24 5.39
N HIS A 53 10.38 -7.56 4.28
CA HIS A 53 11.37 -7.19 3.26
C HIS A 53 12.22 -5.96 3.62
N GLY A 54 12.06 -5.40 4.83
CA GLY A 54 12.82 -4.23 5.29
C GLY A 54 12.32 -2.89 4.74
N MET A 55 11.16 -2.87 4.06
CA MET A 55 10.56 -1.66 3.51
C MET A 55 9.75 -0.95 4.62
N THR A 56 10.44 -0.46 5.65
CA THR A 56 9.78 0.06 6.86
C THR A 56 9.54 1.56 6.84
N GLU A 57 10.49 2.33 6.31
CA GLU A 57 10.45 3.80 6.30
C GLU A 57 9.97 4.37 4.95
N GLN A 58 9.61 3.51 4.01
CA GLN A 58 9.06 3.89 2.71
C GLN A 58 7.55 4.16 2.83
N ASP A 59 6.95 4.78 1.82
CA ASP A 59 5.49 4.86 1.75
C ASP A 59 4.88 3.48 1.51
N PHE A 60 3.71 3.20 2.09
CA PHE A 60 3.00 1.94 1.84
C PHE A 60 2.68 1.68 0.36
N SER A 61 2.58 2.73 -0.46
CA SER A 61 2.33 2.60 -1.89
C SER A 61 3.47 1.91 -2.66
N THR A 62 4.67 1.81 -2.06
CA THR A 62 5.76 0.96 -2.57
C THR A 62 5.40 -0.53 -2.60
N LEU A 63 4.25 -0.94 -2.04
CA LEU A 63 3.67 -2.28 -2.19
C LEU A 63 3.52 -2.65 -3.67
N LEU A 64 3.24 -1.65 -4.51
CA LEU A 64 3.15 -1.82 -5.95
C LEU A 64 4.44 -2.39 -6.54
N LEU A 65 5.61 -1.91 -6.10
CA LEU A 65 6.91 -2.40 -6.55
C LEU A 65 7.17 -3.82 -6.06
N MET A 66 6.81 -4.12 -4.81
CA MET A 66 6.92 -5.47 -4.24
C MET A 66 6.08 -6.46 -5.06
N GLN A 67 4.84 -6.10 -5.38
CA GLN A 67 3.94 -6.92 -6.19
C GLN A 67 4.46 -7.08 -7.63
N ALA A 68 4.95 -6.01 -8.26
CA ALA A 68 5.53 -6.08 -9.60
C ALA A 68 6.71 -7.06 -9.65
N LYS A 69 7.62 -6.98 -8.67
CA LYS A 69 8.73 -7.92 -8.52
C LYS A 69 8.25 -9.36 -8.34
N ALA A 70 7.23 -9.60 -7.51
CA ALA A 70 6.64 -10.92 -7.32
C ALA A 70 6.00 -11.49 -8.61
N SER A 71 5.48 -10.61 -9.47
CA SER A 71 4.93 -10.96 -10.79
C SER A 71 5.97 -11.08 -11.91
N GLY A 72 7.26 -10.86 -11.63
CA GLY A 72 8.31 -10.82 -12.66
C GLY A 72 8.18 -9.64 -13.62
N ILE A 73 7.50 -8.58 -13.21
CA ILE A 73 7.27 -7.36 -13.99
C ILE A 73 8.18 -6.25 -13.47
N GLU A 74 8.87 -5.57 -14.40
CA GLU A 74 9.58 -4.33 -14.11
C GLU A 74 8.68 -3.14 -14.45
N LEU A 75 8.31 -2.35 -13.44
CA LEU A 75 7.54 -1.12 -13.64
C LEU A 75 8.45 0.02 -14.10
N LYS A 76 7.97 0.81 -15.06
CA LYS A 76 8.65 2.01 -15.54
C LYS A 76 7.74 3.22 -15.35
N PRO A 77 8.29 4.36 -14.92
CA PRO A 77 7.49 5.57 -14.77
C PRO A 77 7.02 6.06 -16.14
N GLU A 78 5.75 6.49 -16.23
CA GLU A 78 5.22 7.07 -17.47
C GLU A 78 5.75 8.50 -17.70
N ASN A 79 6.22 9.19 -16.64
CA ASN A 79 6.76 10.56 -16.67
C ASN A 79 5.81 11.58 -17.32
N VAL A 80 4.51 11.42 -17.06
CA VAL A 80 3.47 12.31 -17.60
C VAL A 80 2.90 13.20 -16.49
N PRO A 81 2.49 14.45 -16.82
CA PRO A 81 1.73 15.27 -15.89
C PRO A 81 0.38 14.61 -15.61
N VAL A 82 0.15 14.25 -14.35
CA VAL A 82 -1.13 13.71 -13.88
C VAL A 82 -1.64 14.60 -12.77
N GLY A 83 -2.88 15.05 -12.87
CA GLY A 83 -3.52 15.83 -11.80
C GLY A 83 -3.72 14.99 -10.54
N ASP A 84 -3.60 15.62 -9.38
CA ASP A 84 -3.86 15.01 -8.07
C ASP A 84 -5.37 14.76 -7.82
N GLY A 85 -6.25 15.37 -8.63
CA GLY A 85 -7.70 15.28 -8.49
C GLY A 85 -8.25 16.09 -7.32
N LEU A 86 -7.41 16.91 -6.65
CA LEU A 86 -7.78 17.78 -5.53
C LEU A 86 -7.91 19.25 -5.96
N SER A 87 -7.36 19.58 -7.13
CA SER A 87 -7.52 20.88 -7.76
C SER A 87 -8.93 21.00 -8.37
N SER A 88 -9.81 21.80 -7.73
CA SER A 88 -11.11 22.22 -8.28
C SER A 88 -10.96 23.38 -9.26
#